data_AF-A0A0Q2YZE7-F1
#
_entry.id   AF-A0A0Q2YZE7-F1
#
_cell.length_a   1.000
_cell.length_b   1.000
_cell.length_c   1.000
_cell.angle_alpha   90.00
_cell.angle_beta   90.00
_cell.angle_gamma   90.00
#
_symmetry.space_group_name_H-M   'P 1'
#
loop_
_entity.id
_entity.type
_entity.pdbx_description
1 polymer ?
#
loop_
_entity_poly.entity_id
_entity_poly.type
_entity_poly.pdbx_seq_one_letter_code
_entity_poly.pdbx_strand_id
1 'polypeptide(L)'
;MPRFISLIPIITLVACGGGDGGDDDAAPDRFAVADRLESRLAEQDVSDPGTLPVTGRANYSGFMRAGLPTGAGGARVEYLGDLRMNVNFGAARDEVAGSATGFQTGAGGRLTGTLTISDGDLFRDTDPDENYTFTGDVDGTLKRGADSYRIDAEIEGEFKGRDREGVSGLLFGDVNGPDGQDVFDGSFAAVKEQE
;
A
#
# COMPACT_ATOMS: atom_id res chain seq x y z
N MET A 1 -78.11 11.04 22.86
CA MET A 1 -77.93 12.45 22.43
C MET A 1 -76.64 12.55 21.62
N PRO A 2 -76.56 13.47 20.65
CA PRO A 2 -76.49 13.16 19.21
C PRO A 2 -75.08 13.04 18.61
N ARG A 3 -75.04 12.32 17.48
CA ARG A 3 -73.94 12.20 16.53
C ARG A 3 -73.61 13.55 15.89
N PHE A 4 -72.32 13.87 15.77
CA PHE A 4 -71.83 14.83 14.79
C PHE A 4 -70.69 14.19 13.98
N ILE A 5 -70.99 13.96 12.71
CA ILE A 5 -70.07 13.57 11.65
C ILE A 5 -69.44 14.87 11.15
N SER A 6 -68.11 15.00 11.24
CA SER A 6 -67.37 16.11 10.64
C SER A 6 -66.39 15.55 9.62
N LEU A 7 -66.60 15.97 8.37
CA LEU A 7 -65.76 15.69 7.21
C LEU A 7 -64.31 16.17 7.44
N ILE A 8 -63.34 15.35 7.06
CA ILE A 8 -61.93 15.73 6.91
C ILE A 8 -61.62 15.79 5.40
N PRO A 9 -61.12 16.93 4.88
CA PRO A 9 -60.80 17.08 3.46
C PRO A 9 -59.50 16.36 3.11
N ILE A 10 -59.51 15.68 1.97
CA ILE A 10 -58.36 15.01 1.35
C ILE A 10 -57.50 16.09 0.68
N ILE A 11 -56.30 16.31 1.22
CA ILE A 11 -55.26 17.15 0.60
C ILE A 11 -54.43 16.24 -0.33
N THR A 12 -54.54 16.46 -1.63
CA THR A 12 -53.70 15.84 -2.65
C THR A 12 -52.32 16.50 -2.64
N LEU A 13 -51.32 15.82 -2.06
CA LEU A 13 -49.91 16.17 -2.21
C LEU A 13 -49.44 15.76 -3.61
N VAL A 14 -49.20 16.76 -4.45
CA VAL A 14 -48.39 16.64 -5.66
C VAL A 14 -46.95 16.43 -5.20
N ALA A 15 -46.52 15.17 -5.18
CA ALA A 15 -45.12 14.82 -5.00
C ALA A 15 -44.37 15.19 -6.30
N CYS A 16 -43.67 16.33 -6.24
CA CYS A 16 -42.72 16.75 -7.26
C CYS A 16 -41.60 15.71 -7.31
N GLY A 17 -41.35 15.15 -8.49
CA GLY A 17 -40.20 14.28 -8.75
C GLY A 17 -38.91 15.04 -8.52
N GLY A 18 -38.28 14.83 -7.37
CA GLY A 18 -36.87 15.11 -7.17
C GLY A 18 -36.09 13.91 -7.71
N GLY A 19 -35.43 14.11 -8.85
CA GLY A 19 -34.44 13.17 -9.33
C GLY A 19 -33.31 13.09 -8.30
N ASP A 20 -33.21 11.93 -7.66
CA ASP A 20 -32.10 11.55 -6.78
C ASP A 20 -30.86 11.40 -7.68
N GLY A 21 -30.13 12.50 -7.83
CA GLY A 21 -28.80 12.49 -8.41
C GLY A 21 -27.88 11.85 -7.38
N GLY A 22 -27.81 10.52 -7.41
CA GLY A 22 -26.76 9.79 -6.72
C GLY A 22 -25.45 10.21 -7.35
N ASP A 23 -24.73 11.13 -6.69
CA ASP A 23 -23.30 11.22 -6.81
C ASP A 23 -22.77 9.83 -6.43
N ASP A 24 -22.50 9.02 -7.46
CA ASP A 24 -21.65 7.85 -7.34
C ASP A 24 -20.30 8.38 -6.83
N ASP A 25 -20.17 8.48 -5.50
CA ASP A 25 -18.89 8.58 -4.79
C ASP A 25 -18.13 7.26 -5.03
N ALA A 26 -17.73 7.06 -6.29
CA ALA A 26 -16.89 5.96 -6.68
C ALA A 26 -15.62 6.08 -5.86
N ALA A 27 -15.28 5.00 -5.15
CA ALA A 27 -14.04 4.95 -4.39
C ALA A 27 -12.88 5.37 -5.30
N PRO A 28 -11.96 6.23 -4.82
CA PRO A 28 -10.90 6.75 -5.65
C PRO A 28 -10.04 5.60 -6.19
N ASP A 29 -9.62 5.72 -7.45
CA ASP A 29 -8.72 4.76 -8.09
C ASP A 29 -7.44 4.62 -7.25
N ARG A 30 -7.20 3.41 -6.73
CA ARG A 30 -6.07 3.10 -5.85
C ARG A 30 -4.73 3.33 -6.53
N PHE A 31 -4.61 3.10 -7.84
CA PHE A 31 -3.38 3.37 -8.57
C PHE A 31 -3.11 4.88 -8.63
N ALA A 32 -4.13 5.68 -8.96
CA ALA A 32 -4.00 7.13 -8.92
C ALA A 32 -3.68 7.68 -7.51
N VAL A 33 -4.17 7.03 -6.45
CA VAL A 33 -3.80 7.39 -5.06
C VAL A 33 -2.33 7.07 -4.79
N ALA A 34 -1.86 5.88 -5.18
CA ALA A 34 -0.47 5.48 -5.04
C ALA A 34 0.49 6.39 -5.85
N ASP A 35 0.15 6.71 -7.11
CA ASP A 35 0.92 7.62 -7.95
C ASP A 35 1.09 9.00 -7.30
N ARG A 36 0.02 9.55 -6.72
CA ARG A 36 0.07 10.83 -5.99
C ARG A 36 0.94 10.74 -4.73
N LEU A 37 0.90 9.62 -4.02
CA LEU A 37 1.73 9.42 -2.84
C LEU A 37 3.22 9.38 -3.23
N GLU A 38 3.56 8.56 -4.23
CA GLU A 38 4.92 8.44 -4.76
C GLU A 38 5.45 9.79 -5.26
N SER A 39 4.65 10.50 -6.06
CA SER A 39 5.02 11.84 -6.57
C SER A 39 5.31 12.82 -5.43
N ARG A 40 4.45 12.83 -4.40
CA ARG A 40 4.63 13.70 -3.24
C ARG A 40 5.89 13.36 -2.44
N LEU A 41 6.21 12.08 -2.28
CA LEU A 41 7.42 11.66 -1.55
C LEU A 41 8.70 11.86 -2.39
N ALA A 42 8.61 11.77 -3.72
CA ALA A 42 9.72 12.07 -4.61
C ALA A 42 10.12 13.55 -4.60
N GLU A 43 9.18 14.45 -4.26
CA GLU A 43 9.45 15.88 -4.06
C GLU A 43 10.10 16.20 -2.69
N GLN A 44 10.16 15.24 -1.78
CA GLN A 44 10.78 15.42 -0.46
C GLN A 44 12.26 15.04 -0.48
N ASP A 45 13.04 15.81 0.26
CA ASP A 45 14.43 15.46 0.54
C ASP A 45 14.52 14.15 1.33
N VAL A 46 15.59 13.39 1.08
CA VAL A 46 15.97 12.24 1.88
C VAL A 46 16.35 12.70 3.29
N SER A 47 15.84 12.03 4.32
CA SER A 47 16.24 12.32 5.70
C SER A 47 17.71 11.91 5.89
N ASP A 48 18.49 12.74 6.60
CA ASP A 48 19.86 12.40 6.98
C ASP A 48 19.88 11.13 7.88
N PRO A 49 20.47 10.01 7.41
CA PRO A 49 20.53 8.76 8.17
C PRO A 49 21.19 8.90 9.55
N GLY A 50 22.18 9.79 9.67
CA GLY A 50 22.89 10.06 10.92
C GLY A 50 22.03 10.76 11.98
N THR A 51 20.88 11.31 11.57
CA THR A 51 19.90 11.97 12.47
C THR A 51 18.71 11.09 12.81
N LEU A 52 18.66 9.85 12.32
CA LEU A 52 17.59 8.92 12.70
C LEU A 52 17.61 8.69 14.21
N PRO A 53 16.43 8.57 14.85
CA PRO A 53 16.37 8.25 16.27
C PRO A 53 17.17 6.97 16.60
N VAL A 54 17.68 6.91 17.83
CA VAL A 54 18.32 5.70 18.39
C VAL A 54 17.38 4.93 19.32
N THR A 55 16.16 5.44 19.52
CA THR A 55 15.09 4.82 20.31
C THR A 55 13.74 5.23 19.73
N GLY A 56 12.68 4.54 20.15
CA GLY A 56 11.31 4.83 19.73
C GLY A 56 10.88 4.02 18.52
N ARG A 57 9.64 4.25 18.09
CA ARG A 57 9.01 3.52 16.99
C ARG A 57 8.28 4.47 16.07
N ALA A 58 8.10 4.05 14.82
CA ALA A 58 7.21 4.70 13.86
C ALA A 58 6.46 3.64 13.06
N ASN A 59 5.19 3.91 12.77
CA ASN A 59 4.40 3.10 11.85
C ASN A 59 4.20 3.88 10.56
N TYR A 60 4.22 3.17 9.43
CA TYR A 60 4.04 3.71 8.10
C TYR A 60 2.96 2.90 7.38
N SER A 61 2.06 3.60 6.70
CA SER A 61 1.00 3.01 5.89
C SER A 61 1.05 3.56 4.46
N GLY A 62 0.90 2.69 3.47
CA GLY A 62 1.02 3.07 2.07
C GLY A 62 0.79 1.93 1.11
N PHE A 63 1.57 1.88 0.03
CA PHE A 63 1.43 0.89 -1.03
C PHE A 63 2.75 0.24 -1.41
N MET A 64 2.63 -0.98 -1.93
CA MET A 64 3.70 -1.75 -2.55
C MET A 64 3.28 -2.17 -3.95
N ARG A 65 4.12 -1.91 -4.95
CA ARG A 65 3.97 -2.34 -6.34
C ARG A 65 4.87 -3.51 -6.63
N ALA A 66 4.36 -4.48 -7.39
CA ALA A 66 5.15 -5.60 -7.89
C ALA A 66 4.75 -5.96 -9.33
N GLY A 67 5.71 -6.01 -10.24
CA GLY A 67 5.53 -6.41 -11.63
C GLY A 67 5.72 -7.92 -11.83
N LEU A 68 4.70 -8.72 -11.52
CA LEU A 68 4.82 -10.19 -11.49
C LEU A 68 4.49 -10.84 -12.86
N PRO A 69 5.20 -11.91 -13.28
CA PRO A 69 5.01 -12.64 -14.53
C PRO A 69 3.80 -13.59 -14.44
N THR A 70 2.62 -13.00 -14.31
CA THR A 70 1.35 -13.70 -14.06
C THR A 70 0.39 -13.59 -15.25
N GLY A 71 0.78 -12.85 -16.29
CA GLY A 71 0.04 -12.70 -17.53
C GLY A 71 0.29 -13.88 -18.48
N ALA A 72 -0.49 -13.93 -19.57
CA ALA A 72 -0.35 -14.98 -20.57
C ALA A 72 1.08 -15.04 -21.11
N GLY A 73 1.67 -16.25 -21.12
CA GLY A 73 3.04 -16.47 -21.59
C GLY A 73 4.12 -15.79 -20.73
N GLY A 74 3.88 -15.60 -19.43
CA GLY A 74 4.83 -14.96 -18.52
C GLY A 74 4.85 -13.44 -18.61
N ALA A 75 3.88 -12.80 -19.27
CA ALA A 75 3.82 -11.35 -19.35
C ALA A 75 3.74 -10.71 -17.94
N ARG A 76 4.52 -9.65 -17.71
CA ARG A 76 4.51 -8.90 -16.45
C ARG A 76 3.19 -8.15 -16.28
N VAL A 77 2.62 -8.29 -15.09
CA VAL A 77 1.39 -7.61 -14.68
C VAL A 77 1.68 -6.89 -13.37
N GLU A 78 1.38 -5.60 -13.34
CA GLU A 78 1.55 -4.80 -12.13
C GLU A 78 0.43 -5.08 -11.12
N TYR A 79 0.82 -5.30 -9.87
CA TYR A 79 -0.08 -5.39 -8.73
C TYR A 79 0.26 -4.31 -7.71
N LEU A 80 -0.78 -3.75 -7.11
CA LEU A 80 -0.69 -2.80 -6.02
C LEU A 80 -1.28 -3.44 -4.75
N GLY A 81 -0.47 -3.57 -3.71
CA GLY A 81 -0.86 -4.02 -2.37
C GLY A 81 -0.87 -2.88 -1.36
N ASP A 82 -1.67 -3.03 -0.29
CA ASP A 82 -1.64 -2.15 0.88
C ASP A 82 -0.49 -2.56 1.80
N LEU A 83 0.42 -1.62 2.04
CA LEU A 83 1.62 -1.80 2.87
C LEU A 83 1.39 -1.23 4.27
N ARG A 84 1.79 -2.00 5.28
CA ARG A 84 2.03 -1.52 6.65
C ARG A 84 3.43 -1.88 7.08
N MET A 85 4.19 -0.90 7.54
CA MET A 85 5.57 -1.06 7.97
C MET A 85 5.75 -0.45 9.36
N ASN A 86 6.49 -1.13 10.23
CA ASN A 86 6.93 -0.64 11.52
C ASN A 86 8.44 -0.49 11.50
N VAL A 87 8.92 0.62 12.06
CA VAL A 87 10.33 0.87 12.29
C VAL A 87 10.56 1.01 13.78
N ASN A 88 11.47 0.22 14.33
CA ASN A 88 11.92 0.27 15.72
C ASN A 88 13.37 0.74 15.79
N PHE A 89 13.54 2.05 15.97
CA PHE A 89 14.82 2.73 15.96
C PHE A 89 15.79 2.32 17.08
N GLY A 90 15.29 1.67 18.13
CA GLY A 90 16.10 1.19 19.25
C GLY A 90 16.27 -0.33 19.31
N ALA A 91 15.82 -1.07 18.29
CA ALA A 91 16.13 -2.49 18.21
C ALA A 91 17.61 -2.71 17.85
N ALA A 92 18.11 -3.90 18.16
CA ALA A 92 19.48 -4.32 17.80
C ALA A 92 19.52 -5.24 16.56
N ARG A 93 18.35 -5.60 16.05
CA ARG A 93 18.06 -6.38 14.85
C ARG A 93 16.58 -6.22 14.53
N ASP A 94 16.19 -6.52 13.30
CA ASP A 94 14.80 -6.45 12.84
C ASP A 94 14.20 -5.05 13.09
N GLU A 95 15.00 -4.00 12.88
CA GLU A 95 14.58 -2.62 13.00
C GLU A 95 13.43 -2.28 12.06
N VAL A 96 13.38 -2.90 10.87
CA VAL A 96 12.31 -2.72 9.88
C VAL A 96 11.55 -4.03 9.73
N ALA A 97 10.22 -3.97 9.92
CA ALA A 97 9.33 -5.10 9.77
C ALA A 97 7.97 -4.64 9.23
N GLY A 98 7.18 -5.56 8.67
CA GLY A 98 5.91 -5.16 8.08
C GLY A 98 5.19 -6.24 7.30
N SER A 99 4.17 -5.83 6.57
CA SER A 99 3.46 -6.70 5.63
C SER A 99 2.77 -5.92 4.53
N ALA A 100 2.61 -6.55 3.37
CA ALA A 100 1.79 -6.09 2.27
C ALA A 100 0.70 -7.12 1.93
N THR A 101 -0.52 -6.64 1.70
CA THR A 101 -1.69 -7.49 1.39
C THR A 101 -2.59 -6.84 0.34
N GLY A 102 -3.65 -7.53 -0.10
CA GLY A 102 -4.68 -6.91 -0.93
C GLY A 102 -4.25 -6.56 -2.35
N PHE A 103 -3.23 -7.26 -2.88
CA PHE A 103 -2.65 -7.07 -4.21
C PHE A 103 -3.70 -7.15 -5.32
N GLN A 104 -3.79 -6.08 -6.11
CA GLN A 104 -4.74 -5.98 -7.23
C GLN A 104 -4.14 -5.27 -8.44
N THR A 105 -4.61 -5.61 -9.64
CA THR A 105 -4.28 -4.91 -10.88
C THR A 105 -5.22 -3.74 -11.12
N GLY A 106 -4.86 -2.81 -12.01
CA GLY A 106 -5.75 -1.72 -12.43
C GLY A 106 -7.04 -2.20 -13.10
N ALA A 107 -7.03 -3.42 -13.67
CA ALA A 107 -8.22 -4.06 -14.24
C ALA A 107 -9.05 -4.86 -13.21
N GLY A 108 -8.68 -4.81 -11.92
CA GLY A 108 -9.42 -5.46 -10.82
C GLY A 108 -9.08 -6.94 -10.59
N GLY A 109 -8.08 -7.49 -11.28
CA GLY A 109 -7.58 -8.83 -10.99
C GLY A 109 -6.89 -8.86 -9.62
N ARG A 110 -7.16 -9.87 -8.78
CA ARG A 110 -6.67 -9.91 -7.39
C ARG A 110 -5.76 -11.10 -7.14
N LEU A 111 -4.80 -10.91 -6.23
CA LEU A 111 -4.07 -11.98 -5.57
C LEU A 111 -4.45 -12.01 -4.10
N THR A 112 -4.65 -13.20 -3.57
CA THR A 112 -4.80 -13.42 -2.12
C THR A 112 -3.47 -13.82 -1.51
N GLY A 113 -3.24 -13.53 -0.24
CA GLY A 113 -2.01 -13.85 0.46
C GLY A 113 -1.43 -12.62 1.14
N THR A 114 -0.21 -12.79 1.65
CA THR A 114 0.52 -11.77 2.39
C THR A 114 2.00 -11.89 2.03
N LEU A 115 2.63 -10.74 1.80
CA LEU A 115 4.08 -10.62 1.83
C LEU A 115 4.47 -10.04 3.18
N THR A 116 5.46 -10.62 3.84
CA THR A 116 5.97 -10.20 5.15
C THR A 116 7.31 -9.53 4.94
N ILE A 117 7.53 -8.40 5.59
CA ILE A 117 8.84 -7.75 5.65
C ILE A 117 9.49 -8.18 6.97
N SER A 118 10.68 -8.78 6.90
CA SER A 118 11.47 -9.21 8.06
C SER A 118 12.95 -8.89 7.87
N ASP A 119 13.75 -9.16 8.90
CA ASP A 119 15.22 -9.08 8.85
C ASP A 119 15.75 -7.73 8.34
N GLY A 120 15.00 -6.65 8.60
CA GLY A 120 15.32 -5.33 8.08
C GLY A 120 16.23 -4.53 8.99
N ASP A 121 17.28 -3.97 8.41
CA ASP A 121 18.35 -3.24 9.11
C ASP A 121 18.33 -1.74 8.76
N LEU A 122 18.83 -0.91 9.68
CA LEU A 122 18.99 0.55 9.47
C LEU A 122 20.47 0.93 9.37
N PHE A 123 20.84 1.63 8.30
CA PHE A 123 22.19 2.11 8.05
C PHE A 123 22.28 3.62 8.34
N ARG A 124 22.84 4.00 9.50
CA ARG A 124 22.89 5.40 9.97
C ARG A 124 24.15 6.15 9.53
N ASP A 125 25.13 5.45 9.02
CA ASP A 125 26.43 5.96 8.59
C ASP A 125 26.59 5.97 7.06
N THR A 126 25.50 5.68 6.35
CA THR A 126 25.47 5.63 4.89
C THR A 126 25.35 7.03 4.27
N ASP A 127 25.87 7.20 3.05
CA ASP A 127 25.63 8.39 2.24
C ASP A 127 24.31 8.20 1.45
N PRO A 128 23.24 8.97 1.77
CA PRO A 128 21.94 8.81 1.12
C PRO A 128 21.95 9.18 -0.38
N ASP A 129 22.98 9.87 -0.89
CA ASP A 129 23.10 10.15 -2.32
C ASP A 129 23.63 8.93 -3.11
N GLU A 130 24.26 7.98 -2.43
CA GLU A 130 24.86 6.78 -3.03
C GLU A 130 24.16 5.48 -2.64
N ASN A 131 23.54 5.42 -1.46
CA ASN A 131 23.03 4.18 -0.87
C ASN A 131 21.71 4.38 -0.12
N TYR A 132 20.91 3.31 -0.04
CA TYR A 132 19.69 3.29 0.75
C TYR A 132 19.96 3.27 2.27
N THR A 133 19.01 3.80 3.03
CA THR A 133 19.09 3.94 4.49
C THR A 133 18.63 2.69 5.25
N PHE A 134 17.89 1.80 4.59
CA PHE A 134 17.46 0.54 5.17
C PHE A 134 17.24 -0.53 4.11
N THR A 135 17.30 -1.79 4.55
CA THR A 135 16.96 -2.98 3.76
C THR A 135 15.93 -3.84 4.50
N GLY A 136 15.44 -4.91 3.86
CA GLY A 136 14.71 -5.98 4.54
C GLY A 136 14.22 -7.06 3.58
N ASP A 137 14.10 -8.28 4.07
CA ASP A 137 13.61 -9.42 3.32
C ASP A 137 12.09 -9.32 3.14
N VAL A 138 11.60 -9.68 1.96
CA VAL A 138 10.18 -9.70 1.60
C VAL A 138 9.77 -11.05 1.07
N ASP A 139 9.20 -11.86 1.96
CA ASP A 139 8.80 -13.22 1.66
C ASP A 139 7.29 -13.42 1.70
N GLY A 140 6.79 -14.32 0.88
CA GLY A 140 5.42 -14.79 1.04
C GLY A 140 4.91 -15.68 -0.07
N THR A 141 3.59 -15.88 -0.05
CA THR A 141 2.92 -16.61 -1.12
C THR A 141 1.65 -15.88 -1.51
N LEU A 142 1.59 -15.52 -2.78
CA LEU A 142 0.43 -14.92 -3.42
C LEU A 142 -0.29 -15.98 -4.26
N LYS A 143 -1.62 -15.92 -4.32
CA LYS A 143 -2.45 -16.91 -5.02
C LYS A 143 -3.47 -16.27 -5.94
N ARG A 144 -3.68 -16.92 -7.08
CA ARG A 144 -4.74 -16.62 -8.06
C ARG A 144 -5.48 -17.92 -8.40
N GLY A 145 -6.65 -18.13 -7.82
CA GLY A 145 -7.37 -19.39 -8.02
C GLY A 145 -6.55 -20.59 -7.52
N ALA A 146 -6.16 -21.49 -8.44
CA ALA A 146 -5.31 -22.65 -8.14
C ALA A 146 -3.80 -22.34 -8.22
N ASP A 147 -3.42 -21.22 -8.84
CA ASP A 147 -2.03 -20.84 -9.05
C ASP A 147 -1.44 -20.23 -7.78
N SER A 148 -0.19 -20.57 -7.50
CA SER A 148 0.58 -20.10 -6.35
C SER A 148 1.89 -19.50 -6.83
N TYR A 149 2.22 -18.33 -6.30
CA TYR A 149 3.43 -17.57 -6.58
C TYR A 149 4.17 -17.37 -5.27
N ARG A 150 5.26 -18.11 -5.08
CA ARG A 150 6.15 -17.93 -3.93
C ARG A 150 7.07 -16.75 -4.25
N ILE A 151 7.04 -15.74 -3.40
CA ILE A 151 7.86 -14.53 -3.50
C ILE A 151 9.01 -14.66 -2.51
N ASP A 152 10.21 -14.36 -2.99
CA ASP A 152 11.48 -14.29 -2.27
C ASP A 152 12.19 -13.05 -2.80
N ALA A 153 12.21 -11.98 -2.01
CA ALA A 153 12.58 -10.65 -2.47
C ALA A 153 13.22 -9.83 -1.36
N GLU A 154 13.74 -8.67 -1.71
CA GLU A 154 14.31 -7.69 -0.81
C GLU A 154 13.70 -6.30 -1.11
N ILE A 155 13.61 -5.48 -0.07
CA ILE A 155 13.37 -4.04 -0.20
C ILE A 155 14.62 -3.26 0.17
N GLU A 156 14.85 -2.18 -0.56
CA GLU A 156 15.84 -1.17 -0.23
C GLU A 156 15.14 0.18 -0.20
N GLY A 157 15.33 0.98 0.84
CA GLY A 157 14.59 2.22 0.98
C GLY A 157 15.23 3.28 1.83
N GLU A 158 14.53 4.41 1.86
CA GLU A 158 14.98 5.63 2.49
C GLU A 158 13.83 6.32 3.23
N PHE A 159 14.17 7.11 4.24
CA PHE A 159 13.21 8.00 4.91
C PHE A 159 13.13 9.32 4.17
N LYS A 160 11.91 9.86 4.07
CA LYS A 160 11.60 11.11 3.37
C LYS A 160 11.13 12.19 4.33
N GLY A 161 11.53 13.43 4.04
CA GLY A 161 11.14 14.62 4.78
C GLY A 161 11.97 14.83 6.05
N ARG A 162 11.95 16.05 6.59
CA ARG A 162 12.76 16.43 7.76
C ARG A 162 12.43 15.61 9.00
N ASP A 163 11.17 15.22 9.13
CA ASP A 163 10.67 14.49 10.27
C ASP A 163 10.39 13.00 10.02
N ARG A 164 10.98 12.43 8.95
CA ARG A 164 10.76 11.03 8.51
C ARG A 164 9.27 10.77 8.27
N GLU A 165 8.65 11.71 7.57
CA GLU A 165 7.21 11.78 7.29
C GLU A 165 6.75 10.68 6.33
N GLY A 166 7.68 10.17 5.52
CA GLY A 166 7.43 9.03 4.66
C GLY A 166 8.64 8.14 4.50
N VAL A 167 8.42 7.06 3.78
CA VAL A 167 9.42 6.11 3.30
C VAL A 167 9.11 5.78 1.85
N SER A 168 10.16 5.54 1.07
CA SER A 168 10.03 5.04 -0.30
C SER A 168 11.23 4.17 -0.64
N GLY A 169 11.08 3.34 -1.67
CA GLY A 169 12.17 2.48 -2.08
C GLY A 169 11.80 1.52 -3.19
N LEU A 170 12.71 0.59 -3.44
CA LEU A 170 12.60 -0.46 -4.43
C LEU A 170 12.19 -1.78 -3.77
N LEU A 171 11.55 -2.63 -4.56
CA LEU A 171 11.31 -4.03 -4.27
C LEU A 171 11.87 -4.83 -5.45
N PHE A 172 12.69 -5.84 -5.20
CA PHE A 172 13.20 -6.70 -6.26
C PHE A 172 13.47 -8.10 -5.72
N GLY A 173 13.36 -9.11 -6.59
CA GLY A 173 13.59 -10.49 -6.18
C GLY A 173 13.15 -11.50 -7.23
N ASP A 174 12.91 -12.71 -6.76
CA ASP A 174 12.45 -13.82 -7.56
C ASP A 174 11.02 -14.24 -7.18
N VAL A 175 10.33 -14.77 -8.18
CA VAL A 175 9.02 -15.40 -8.03
C VAL A 175 9.05 -16.79 -8.62
N ASN A 176 8.65 -17.77 -7.83
CA ASN A 176 8.45 -19.15 -8.29
C ASN A 176 6.95 -19.43 -8.44
N GLY A 177 6.50 -19.54 -9.68
CA GLY A 177 5.10 -19.72 -10.07
C GLY A 177 4.85 -20.95 -10.95
N PRO A 178 3.65 -21.11 -11.51
CA PRO A 178 3.29 -22.24 -12.37
C PRO A 178 4.16 -22.38 -13.62
N ASP A 179 4.67 -21.26 -14.14
CA ASP A 179 5.51 -21.21 -15.34
C ASP A 179 7.02 -21.30 -15.03
N GLY A 180 7.39 -21.47 -13.75
CA GLY A 180 8.77 -21.56 -13.30
C GLY A 180 9.22 -20.38 -12.42
N GLN A 181 10.54 -20.23 -12.27
CA GLN A 181 11.16 -19.11 -11.57
C GLN A 181 11.48 -17.98 -12.55
N ASP A 182 11.24 -16.74 -12.13
CA ASP A 182 11.57 -15.51 -12.87
C ASP A 182 11.87 -14.37 -11.90
N VAL A 183 12.54 -13.32 -12.38
CA VAL A 183 12.86 -12.12 -11.62
C VAL A 183 11.76 -11.07 -11.77
N PHE A 184 11.51 -10.31 -10.72
CA PHE A 184 10.59 -9.18 -10.74
C PHE A 184 11.16 -7.96 -10.03
N ASP A 185 10.58 -6.81 -10.36
CA ASP A 185 10.89 -5.51 -9.81
C ASP A 185 9.60 -4.79 -9.39
N GLY A 186 9.75 -3.76 -8.57
CA GLY A 186 8.68 -3.05 -7.93
C GLY A 186 9.18 -1.87 -7.11
N SER A 187 8.25 -1.25 -6.40
CA SER A 187 8.53 -0.10 -5.55
C SER A 187 7.58 -0.09 -4.36
N PHE A 188 7.89 0.74 -3.38
CA PHE A 188 6.94 1.03 -2.30
C PHE A 188 7.02 2.48 -1.88
N ALA A 189 5.93 2.96 -1.30
CA ALA A 189 5.81 4.30 -0.75
C ALA A 189 4.81 4.28 0.40
N ALA A 190 5.18 4.85 1.54
CA ALA A 190 4.31 4.92 2.71
C ALA A 190 4.52 6.20 3.52
N VAL A 191 3.48 6.65 4.20
CA VAL A 191 3.56 7.80 5.12
C VAL A 191 3.46 7.36 6.56
N LYS A 192 4.14 8.11 7.42
CA LYS A 192 4.08 7.93 8.87
C LYS A 192 2.64 8.12 9.35
N GLU A 193 2.16 7.19 10.17
CA GLU A 193 0.86 7.29 10.83
C GLU A 193 0.89 8.39 11.89
N GLN A 194 -0.21 9.15 12.03
CA GLN A 194 -0.36 10.11 13.11
C GLN A 194 -0.66 9.34 14.41
N GLU A 195 0.11 9.63 15.47
CA GLU A 195 -0.13 9.12 16.83
C GLU A 195 -1.30 9.82 17.53
#